data_AF-A0A146L5S8-F1
#
_entry.id   AF-A0A146L5S8-F1
#
_cell.length_a   1.000
_cell.length_b   1.000
_cell.length_c   1.000
_cell.angle_alpha   90.00
_cell.angle_beta   90.00
_cell.angle_gamma   90.00
#
_symmetry.space_group_name_H-M   'P 1'
#
loop_
_entity.id
_entity.type
_entity.pdbx_description
1 polymer ?
#
loop_
_entity_poly.entity_id
_entity_poly.type
_entity_poly.pdbx_seq_one_letter_code
_entity_poly.pdbx_strand_id
1 'polypeptide(L)'
;SELSLQIQDAQYADVHANLTGGWNGDISEEKLHYQQLPISNKAFELKFKNGVVDKMVVDKNLPTWELNMLKAIASQLQVDTKAENLKSSRINSLPNKDQAYGVYKTMEDTVAGEVETIYDISPLPQYVIQSRPQLAPLPKLRGDGQLIDIVKTRNFSNAEQKMSYHYGFSGLTDWEPASNQMGNFLSRSSVSRVIISGSLDRYTIQSSVTTDKIVIAPHLYNNQKGIVGSRMNLTLEAVNPSSGSPSSVQNPRTVKNLVYEYNAASQQEGAQNHNAYKQYQSSEDSSSSSSSSSSSSSSDSSSSDSSSSASNSTSASLSGSSSSSSSSDSSSSDSSSSA
;
A
#
# COMPACT_ATOMS: atom_id res chain seq x y z
N SER A 1 18.48 10.80 -3.23
CA SER A 1 19.32 10.46 -2.07
C SER A 1 19.45 8.96 -1.96
N GLU A 2 20.38 8.46 -1.17
CA GLU A 2 20.64 7.02 -1.01
C GLU A 2 20.83 6.69 0.47
N LEU A 3 20.29 5.56 0.92
CA LEU A 3 20.50 5.00 2.26
C LEU A 3 20.95 3.55 2.15
N SER A 4 22.04 3.20 2.84
CA SER A 4 22.44 1.81 3.07
C SER A 4 21.86 1.36 4.42
N LEU A 5 21.20 0.23 4.44
CA LEU A 5 20.48 -0.32 5.58
C LEU A 5 20.93 -1.74 5.86
N GLN A 6 20.89 -2.12 7.13
CA GLN A 6 21.17 -3.47 7.59
C GLN A 6 20.24 -3.77 8.76
N ILE A 7 19.73 -4.99 8.81
CA ILE A 7 18.96 -5.49 9.95
C ILE A 7 19.89 -6.36 10.77
N GLN A 8 19.89 -6.13 12.08
CA GLN A 8 20.67 -6.87 13.06
C GLN A 8 19.74 -7.36 14.16
N ASP A 9 20.10 -8.47 14.80
CA ASP A 9 19.40 -9.02 15.97
C ASP A 9 17.88 -9.18 15.81
N ALA A 10 17.44 -9.57 14.60
CA ALA A 10 16.02 -9.76 14.33
C ALA A 10 15.46 -10.94 15.13
N GLN A 11 14.39 -10.72 15.89
CA GLN A 11 13.74 -11.74 16.70
C GLN A 11 12.22 -11.73 16.46
N TYR A 12 11.58 -12.86 16.73
CA TYR A 12 10.13 -12.99 16.70
C TYR A 12 9.64 -13.78 17.91
N ALA A 13 8.38 -13.56 18.31
CA ALA A 13 7.72 -14.35 19.34
C ALA A 13 6.30 -14.67 18.88
N ASP A 14 5.91 -15.93 19.00
CA ASP A 14 4.53 -16.36 18.74
C ASP A 14 3.68 -16.08 19.98
N VAL A 15 2.60 -15.33 19.80
CA VAL A 15 1.71 -14.97 20.90
C VAL A 15 0.34 -15.63 20.70
N HIS A 16 0.00 -16.53 21.62
CA HIS A 16 -1.34 -17.06 21.77
C HIS A 16 -1.89 -16.66 23.14
N ALA A 17 -2.61 -15.54 23.19
CA ALA A 17 -3.10 -14.97 24.44
C ALA A 17 -4.50 -14.38 24.29
N ASN A 18 -5.24 -14.32 25.41
CA ASN A 18 -6.49 -13.57 25.48
C ASN A 18 -6.18 -12.07 25.57
N LEU A 19 -6.56 -11.33 24.54
CA LEU A 19 -6.35 -9.88 24.43
C LEU A 19 -7.57 -9.13 24.98
N THR A 20 -7.77 -9.19 26.31
CA THR A 20 -8.94 -8.56 26.98
C THR A 20 -8.99 -7.04 26.80
N GLY A 21 -7.84 -6.38 26.61
CA GLY A 21 -7.73 -4.97 26.24
C GLY A 21 -7.97 -4.66 24.75
N GLY A 22 -8.32 -5.68 23.96
CA GLY A 22 -8.44 -5.61 22.51
C GLY A 22 -7.12 -5.90 21.79
N TRP A 23 -7.18 -5.93 20.45
CA TRP A 23 -6.07 -6.35 19.57
C TRP A 23 -4.82 -5.47 19.68
N ASN A 24 -4.94 -4.23 20.17
CA ASN A 24 -3.83 -3.29 20.36
C ASN A 24 -3.42 -3.17 21.85
N GLY A 25 -3.83 -4.12 22.68
CA GLY A 25 -3.39 -4.20 24.07
C GLY A 25 -1.93 -4.62 24.16
N ASP A 26 -1.20 -4.06 25.12
CA ASP A 26 0.19 -4.43 25.37
C ASP A 26 0.28 -5.87 25.91
N ILE A 27 1.26 -6.62 25.41
CA ILE A 27 1.58 -7.95 25.88
C ILE A 27 2.84 -7.82 26.76
N SER A 28 2.76 -8.31 28.00
CA SER A 28 3.92 -8.29 28.90
C SER A 28 5.12 -9.02 28.29
N GLU A 29 6.30 -8.41 28.37
CA GLU A 29 7.58 -8.97 27.93
C GLU A 29 7.85 -10.37 28.49
N GLU A 30 7.39 -10.66 29.71
CA GLU A 30 7.53 -11.98 30.35
C GLU A 30 6.79 -13.10 29.59
N LYS A 31 5.79 -12.74 28.77
CA LYS A 31 5.03 -13.69 27.93
C LYS A 31 5.62 -13.80 26.51
N LEU A 32 6.62 -12.99 26.18
CA LEU A 32 7.24 -12.98 24.86
C LEU A 32 8.47 -13.89 24.88
N HIS A 33 8.32 -15.08 24.33
CA HIS A 33 9.42 -16.02 24.16
C HIS A 33 10.10 -15.79 22.82
N TYR A 34 11.01 -14.82 22.79
CA TYR A 34 11.74 -14.43 21.59
C TYR A 34 12.63 -15.54 21.05
N GLN A 35 12.56 -15.74 19.74
CA GLN A 35 13.37 -16.64 18.94
C GLN A 35 14.07 -15.85 17.85
N GLN A 36 15.28 -16.29 17.48
CA GLN A 36 16.04 -15.65 16.42
C GLN A 36 15.31 -15.81 15.08
N LEU A 37 15.04 -14.69 14.41
CA LEU A 37 14.54 -14.72 13.03
C LEU A 37 15.73 -14.93 12.09
N PRO A 38 15.70 -15.92 11.18
CA PRO A 38 16.84 -16.27 10.32
C PRO A 38 16.94 -15.30 9.13
N ILE A 39 17.14 -14.02 9.40
CA ILE A 39 17.38 -13.00 8.39
C ILE A 39 18.87 -12.99 8.00
N SER A 40 19.20 -12.67 6.74
CA SER A 40 20.56 -12.81 6.21
C SER A 40 21.58 -11.82 6.79
N ASN A 41 21.12 -10.80 7.53
CA ASN A 41 21.92 -9.67 8.03
C ASN A 41 22.73 -8.94 6.94
N LYS A 42 22.42 -9.16 5.65
CA LYS A 42 23.09 -8.49 4.54
C LYS A 42 22.61 -7.05 4.43
N ALA A 43 23.52 -6.16 4.02
CA ALA A 43 23.15 -4.80 3.70
C ALA A 43 22.28 -4.74 2.44
N PHE A 44 21.39 -3.76 2.39
CA PHE A 44 20.59 -3.40 1.22
C PHE A 44 20.53 -1.88 1.08
N GLU A 45 20.29 -1.38 -0.13
CA GLU A 45 20.28 0.06 -0.40
C GLU A 45 18.89 0.51 -0.83
N LEU A 46 18.47 1.69 -0.38
CA LEU A 46 17.30 2.40 -0.86
C LEU A 46 17.72 3.66 -1.58
N LYS A 47 17.22 3.83 -2.81
CA LYS A 47 17.39 5.05 -3.60
C LYS A 47 16.09 5.82 -3.56
N PHE A 48 16.19 7.10 -3.26
CA PHE A 48 15.04 7.98 -3.09
C PHE A 48 15.04 9.10 -4.11
N LYS A 49 13.85 9.42 -4.59
CA LYS A 49 13.54 10.62 -5.34
C LYS A 49 12.53 11.43 -4.53
N ASN A 50 12.94 12.60 -4.03
CA ASN A 50 12.06 13.51 -3.30
C ASN A 50 11.31 12.89 -2.09
N GLY A 51 11.93 11.90 -1.42
CA GLY A 51 11.34 11.20 -0.26
C GLY A 51 10.55 9.94 -0.62
N VAL A 52 10.28 9.72 -1.91
CA VAL A 52 9.73 8.47 -2.45
C VAL A 52 10.85 7.46 -2.69
N VAL A 53 10.62 6.19 -2.39
CA VAL A 53 11.57 5.13 -2.74
C VAL A 53 11.45 4.85 -4.24
N ASP A 54 12.50 5.15 -5.00
CA ASP A 54 12.58 4.92 -6.45
C ASP A 54 12.95 3.47 -6.77
N LYS A 55 13.86 2.90 -5.98
CA LYS A 55 14.28 1.49 -6.09
C LYS A 55 15.03 1.04 -4.86
N MET A 56 15.09 -0.28 -4.70
CA MET A 56 15.86 -0.97 -3.70
C MET A 56 16.92 -1.87 -4.36
N VAL A 57 18.13 -1.92 -3.82
CA VAL A 57 19.20 -2.83 -4.26
C VAL A 57 19.43 -3.86 -3.16
N VAL A 58 19.26 -5.13 -3.48
CA VAL A 58 19.36 -6.26 -2.53
C VAL A 58 20.26 -7.35 -3.09
N ASP A 59 20.65 -8.29 -2.23
CA ASP A 59 21.30 -9.52 -2.68
C ASP A 59 20.38 -10.32 -3.63
N LYS A 60 20.94 -10.82 -4.73
CA LYS A 60 20.21 -11.56 -5.76
C LYS A 60 19.62 -12.87 -5.23
N ASN A 61 20.24 -13.47 -4.22
CA ASN A 61 19.83 -14.75 -3.65
C ASN A 61 18.92 -14.58 -2.42
N LEU A 62 18.46 -13.35 -2.15
CA LEU A 62 17.55 -13.07 -1.04
C LEU A 62 16.21 -13.79 -1.25
N PRO A 63 15.72 -14.61 -0.30
CA PRO A 63 14.45 -15.27 -0.43
C PRO A 63 13.29 -14.26 -0.42
N THR A 64 12.19 -14.59 -1.10
CA THR A 64 11.05 -13.68 -1.33
C THR A 64 10.41 -13.19 -0.02
N TRP A 65 10.29 -14.05 0.99
CA TRP A 65 9.73 -13.64 2.29
C TRP A 65 10.58 -12.57 2.96
N GLU A 66 11.91 -12.70 2.91
CA GLU A 66 12.85 -11.74 3.47
C GLU A 66 12.81 -10.44 2.69
N LEU A 67 12.76 -10.52 1.35
CA LEU A 67 12.56 -9.35 0.49
C LEU A 67 11.31 -8.56 0.88
N ASN A 68 10.19 -9.24 1.11
CA ASN A 68 8.94 -8.57 1.50
C ASN A 68 9.01 -7.91 2.88
N MET A 69 9.78 -8.48 3.83
CA MET A 69 10.06 -7.79 5.10
C MET A 69 10.90 -6.53 4.89
N LEU A 70 11.93 -6.58 4.02
CA LEU A 70 12.72 -5.39 3.68
C LEU A 70 11.85 -4.31 3.02
N LYS A 71 10.94 -4.70 2.12
CA LYS A 71 9.95 -3.78 1.51
C LYS A 71 9.03 -3.16 2.58
N ALA A 72 8.60 -3.92 3.58
CA ALA A 72 7.80 -3.40 4.68
C ALA A 72 8.56 -2.34 5.49
N ILE A 73 9.84 -2.58 5.80
CA ILE A 73 10.71 -1.61 6.50
C ILE A 73 10.93 -0.37 5.63
N ALA A 74 11.26 -0.56 4.35
CA ALA A 74 11.43 0.54 3.40
C ALA A 74 10.17 1.42 3.30
N SER A 75 8.97 0.82 3.37
CA SER A 75 7.70 1.57 3.36
C SER A 75 7.50 2.49 4.57
N GLN A 76 8.19 2.24 5.70
CA GLN A 76 8.18 3.15 6.86
C GLN A 76 9.10 4.36 6.65
N LEU A 77 10.09 4.24 5.77
CA LEU A 77 11.08 5.29 5.47
C LEU A 77 10.67 6.17 4.30
N GLN A 78 9.76 5.70 3.46
CA GLN A 78 9.17 6.48 2.37
C GLN A 78 8.30 7.58 2.95
N VAL A 79 8.56 8.84 2.61
CA VAL A 79 7.71 9.99 2.98
C VAL A 79 7.75 11.00 1.84
N ASP A 80 6.68 11.05 1.03
CA ASP A 80 6.59 11.93 -0.13
C ASP A 80 6.30 13.39 0.27
N THR A 81 7.23 14.04 0.96
CA THR A 81 7.08 15.41 1.49
C THR A 81 7.01 16.50 0.42
N LYS A 82 7.39 16.17 -0.83
CA LYS A 82 7.41 17.10 -1.96
C LYS A 82 6.35 16.81 -3.01
N ALA A 83 5.47 15.85 -2.75
CA ALA A 83 4.40 15.43 -3.65
C ALA A 83 4.93 15.03 -5.04
N GLU A 84 5.99 14.21 -5.08
CA GLU A 84 6.56 13.63 -6.29
C GLU A 84 5.49 12.87 -7.09
N ASN A 85 4.66 12.08 -6.40
CA ASN A 85 3.60 11.28 -7.01
C ASN A 85 2.21 11.92 -6.83
N LEU A 86 2.15 13.26 -6.92
CA LEU A 86 0.91 14.03 -6.72
C LEU A 86 -0.22 13.55 -7.63
N LYS A 87 -1.33 13.15 -7.02
CA LYS A 87 -2.58 12.84 -7.71
C LYS A 87 -3.49 14.06 -7.71
N SER A 88 -3.96 14.47 -8.88
CA SER A 88 -4.85 15.63 -9.00
C SER A 88 -6.10 15.47 -8.14
N SER A 89 -6.36 16.46 -7.28
CA SER A 89 -7.54 16.50 -6.43
C SER A 89 -7.87 17.93 -6.00
N ARG A 90 -9.16 18.21 -5.78
CA ARG A 90 -9.62 19.52 -5.30
C ARG A 90 -9.19 19.83 -3.86
N ILE A 91 -8.87 18.79 -3.09
CA ILE A 91 -8.42 18.96 -1.69
C ILE A 91 -6.92 19.28 -1.57
N ASN A 92 -6.17 19.21 -2.68
CA ASN A 92 -4.73 19.38 -2.65
C ASN A 92 -4.36 20.81 -2.26
N SER A 93 -3.69 20.93 -1.13
CA SER A 93 -3.02 22.12 -0.61
C SER A 93 -1.59 21.72 -0.29
N LEU A 94 -0.66 21.99 -1.22
CA LEU A 94 0.73 21.64 -1.04
C LEU A 94 1.39 22.54 0.01
N PRO A 95 2.33 22.01 0.82
CA PRO A 95 3.09 22.81 1.74
C PRO A 95 4.03 23.76 0.99
N ASN A 96 4.21 24.96 1.54
CA ASN A 96 5.14 25.95 1.02
C ASN A 96 6.47 25.91 1.79
N LYS A 97 7.54 26.48 1.24
CA LYS A 97 8.88 26.46 1.86
C LYS A 97 8.90 27.00 3.30
N ASP A 98 8.05 27.98 3.60
CA ASP A 98 8.00 28.64 4.90
C ASP A 98 6.98 28.02 5.87
N GLN A 99 6.12 27.11 5.39
CA GLN A 99 5.03 26.53 6.16
C GLN A 99 4.94 25.02 5.90
N ALA A 100 5.35 24.21 6.88
CA ALA A 100 5.17 22.76 6.87
C ALA A 100 3.72 22.38 7.21
N TYR A 101 2.78 22.91 6.45
CA TYR A 101 1.36 22.60 6.54
C TYR A 101 0.80 22.30 5.16
N GLY A 102 0.13 21.18 4.99
CA GLY A 102 -0.45 20.80 3.70
C GLY A 102 -1.24 19.51 3.76
N VAL A 103 -2.23 19.40 2.87
CA VAL A 103 -3.04 18.19 2.71
C VAL A 103 -3.10 17.87 1.23
N TYR A 104 -2.65 16.69 0.80
CA TYR A 104 -2.64 16.34 -0.61
C TYR A 104 -2.72 14.83 -0.84
N LYS A 105 -3.13 14.44 -2.05
CA LYS A 105 -3.20 13.05 -2.48
C LYS A 105 -1.97 12.66 -3.30
N THR A 106 -1.44 11.49 -3.06
CA THR A 106 -0.40 10.87 -3.89
C THR A 106 -0.77 9.44 -4.26
N MET A 107 -0.12 8.89 -5.28
CA MET A 107 -0.06 7.44 -5.48
C MET A 107 1.22 6.92 -4.81
N GLU A 108 1.05 6.00 -3.87
CA GLU A 108 2.15 5.52 -3.03
C GLU A 108 2.32 4.01 -3.14
N ASP A 109 3.55 3.59 -3.46
CA ASP A 109 3.97 2.20 -3.41
C ASP A 109 4.06 1.71 -1.97
N THR A 110 3.35 0.62 -1.70
CA THR A 110 3.37 -0.07 -0.40
C THR A 110 3.46 -1.56 -0.62
N VAL A 111 3.76 -2.31 0.44
CA VAL A 111 3.68 -3.79 0.39
C VAL A 111 2.30 -4.29 -0.03
N ALA A 112 1.23 -3.54 0.25
CA ALA A 112 -0.12 -3.94 -0.13
C ALA A 112 -0.50 -3.61 -1.58
N GLY A 113 0.35 -2.87 -2.31
CA GLY A 113 0.07 -2.36 -3.65
C GLY A 113 0.40 -0.88 -3.81
N GLU A 114 0.13 -0.35 -4.99
CA GLU A 114 0.24 1.06 -5.34
C GLU A 114 -1.12 1.73 -5.12
N VAL A 115 -1.23 2.51 -4.04
CA VAL A 115 -2.51 2.95 -3.48
C VAL A 115 -2.58 4.47 -3.33
N GLU A 116 -3.76 5.03 -3.57
CA GLU A 116 -4.01 6.44 -3.27
C GLU A 116 -3.80 6.67 -1.77
N THR A 117 -2.96 7.64 -1.44
CA THR A 117 -2.62 7.99 -0.07
C THR A 117 -2.84 9.48 0.15
N ILE A 118 -3.59 9.84 1.19
CA ILE A 118 -3.75 11.22 1.63
C ILE A 118 -2.65 11.51 2.65
N TYR A 119 -1.86 12.53 2.38
CA TYR A 119 -0.91 13.12 3.32
C TYR A 119 -1.58 14.30 4.01
N ASP A 120 -1.48 14.35 5.33
CA ASP A 120 -1.80 15.49 6.18
C ASP A 120 -0.53 15.86 6.96
N ILE A 121 0.03 17.02 6.63
CA ILE A 121 1.29 17.53 7.16
C ILE A 121 0.97 18.73 8.03
N SER A 122 1.47 18.73 9.26
CA SER A 122 1.36 19.88 10.16
C SER A 122 2.56 19.99 11.10
N PRO A 123 2.90 21.19 11.59
CA PRO A 123 3.90 21.33 12.65
C PRO A 123 3.44 20.60 13.92
N LEU A 124 4.34 19.85 14.55
CA LEU A 124 4.04 19.13 15.79
C LEU A 124 4.14 20.08 17.00
N PRO A 125 3.05 20.34 17.74
CA PRO A 125 3.09 21.29 18.84
C PRO A 125 4.00 20.83 20.00
N GLN A 126 4.74 21.76 20.60
CA GLN A 126 5.74 21.43 21.63
C GLN A 126 5.13 20.75 22.87
N TYR A 127 3.90 21.08 23.26
CA TYR A 127 3.21 20.44 24.40
C TYR A 127 2.89 18.96 24.14
N VAL A 128 2.73 18.56 22.87
CA VAL A 128 2.53 17.14 22.50
C VAL A 128 3.79 16.35 22.78
N ILE A 129 4.97 16.91 22.50
CA ILE A 129 6.26 16.27 22.82
C ILE A 129 6.51 16.21 24.32
N GLN A 130 6.12 17.24 25.07
CA GLN A 130 6.26 17.22 26.53
C GLN A 130 5.44 16.10 27.18
N SER A 131 4.25 15.80 26.63
CA SER A 131 3.40 14.71 27.11
C SER A 131 3.71 13.35 26.50
N ARG A 132 4.34 13.31 25.31
CA ARG A 132 4.67 12.09 24.56
C ARG A 132 6.08 12.18 23.96
N PRO A 133 7.13 12.13 24.79
CA PRO A 133 8.52 12.28 24.33
C PRO A 133 8.93 11.19 23.33
N GLN A 134 8.31 10.00 23.39
CA GLN A 134 8.56 8.88 22.48
C GLN A 134 8.22 9.19 21.00
N LEU A 135 7.43 10.23 20.71
CA LEU A 135 7.14 10.65 19.34
C LEU A 135 8.37 11.25 18.64
N ALA A 136 9.22 11.94 19.40
CA ALA A 136 10.47 12.51 18.91
C ALA A 136 11.59 12.27 19.93
N PRO A 137 12.21 11.07 19.94
CA PRO A 137 13.22 10.69 20.94
C PRO A 137 14.44 11.62 20.94
N LEU A 138 14.83 12.14 19.77
CA LEU A 138 15.97 13.02 19.57
C LEU A 138 15.53 14.37 18.98
N PRO A 139 14.73 15.18 19.71
CA PRO A 139 14.09 16.36 19.15
C PRO A 139 15.09 17.46 18.78
N LYS A 140 16.31 17.41 19.34
CA LYS A 140 17.42 18.32 19.06
C LYS A 140 17.92 18.21 17.61
N LEU A 141 17.70 17.09 16.94
CA LEU A 141 18.08 16.89 15.53
C LEU A 141 17.34 17.80 14.55
N ARG A 142 16.31 18.54 15.01
CA ARG A 142 15.63 19.55 14.18
C ARG A 142 16.56 20.69 13.76
N GLY A 143 17.61 20.99 14.53
CA GLY A 143 18.45 22.17 14.31
C GLY A 143 17.61 23.45 14.31
N ASP A 144 17.74 24.25 13.25
CA ASP A 144 16.92 25.45 13.00
C ASP A 144 15.54 25.13 12.40
N GLY A 145 15.29 23.86 12.06
CA GLY A 145 14.00 23.38 11.58
C GLY A 145 13.00 23.12 12.70
N GLN A 146 11.92 22.43 12.35
CA GLN A 146 10.82 22.13 13.27
C GLN A 146 10.57 20.63 13.38
N LEU A 147 9.72 20.27 14.35
CA LEU A 147 9.13 18.93 14.40
C LEU A 147 7.85 18.96 13.57
N ILE A 148 7.69 17.99 12.69
CA ILE A 148 6.56 17.93 11.75
C ILE A 148 5.87 16.57 11.95
N ASP A 149 4.56 16.62 12.07
CA ASP A 149 3.66 15.49 12.15
C ASP A 149 3.08 15.23 10.76
N ILE A 150 3.23 14.00 10.27
CA ILE A 150 2.74 13.57 8.97
C ILE A 150 1.83 12.39 9.19
N VAL A 151 0.56 12.54 8.87
CA VAL A 151 -0.42 11.46 8.89
C VAL A 151 -0.72 11.03 7.46
N LYS A 152 -0.56 9.75 7.18
CA LYS A 152 -0.91 9.12 5.91
C LYS A 152 -2.15 8.27 6.08
N THR A 153 -3.14 8.45 5.22
CA THR A 153 -4.33 7.60 5.16
C THR A 153 -4.42 6.93 3.81
N ARG A 154 -4.44 5.59 3.78
CA ARG A 154 -4.43 4.81 2.53
C ARG A 154 -5.83 4.41 2.10
N ASN A 155 -6.09 4.58 0.81
CA ASN A 155 -7.33 4.23 0.13
C ASN A 155 -7.10 3.07 -0.84
N PHE A 156 -7.27 1.84 -0.36
CA PHE A 156 -7.20 0.59 -1.13
C PHE A 156 -8.35 0.44 -2.15
N SER A 157 -9.45 1.16 -2.00
CA SER A 157 -10.48 1.20 -3.05
C SER A 157 -10.00 1.95 -4.30
N ASN A 158 -9.00 2.82 -4.17
CA ASN A 158 -8.40 3.55 -5.28
C ASN A 158 -6.92 3.19 -5.40
N ALA A 159 -6.65 2.06 -6.06
CA ALA A 159 -5.31 1.54 -6.23
C ALA A 159 -5.06 1.19 -7.70
N GLU A 160 -3.87 1.52 -8.20
CA GLU A 160 -3.45 1.18 -9.57
C GLU A 160 -2.95 -0.26 -9.64
N GLN A 161 -2.31 -0.73 -8.58
CA GLN A 161 -1.92 -2.13 -8.40
C GLN A 161 -2.40 -2.63 -7.03
N LYS A 162 -3.16 -3.75 -7.02
CA LYS A 162 -3.62 -4.42 -5.80
C LYS A 162 -2.95 -5.78 -5.66
N MET A 163 -2.26 -6.01 -4.55
CA MET A 163 -1.77 -7.35 -4.23
C MET A 163 -2.85 -8.10 -3.47
N SER A 164 -3.66 -8.85 -4.22
CA SER A 164 -4.69 -9.70 -3.65
C SER A 164 -4.75 -11.03 -4.38
N TYR A 165 -4.63 -12.11 -3.63
CA TYR A 165 -4.96 -13.44 -4.10
C TYR A 165 -6.33 -13.82 -3.55
N HIS A 166 -7.26 -14.20 -4.43
CA HIS A 166 -8.58 -14.65 -4.03
C HIS A 166 -9.04 -15.81 -4.91
N TYR A 167 -9.74 -16.76 -4.30
CA TYR A 167 -10.30 -17.93 -4.98
C TYR A 167 -11.75 -18.13 -4.51
N GLY A 168 -12.66 -18.49 -5.42
CA GLY A 168 -14.05 -18.82 -5.08
C GLY A 168 -15.04 -17.65 -5.02
N PHE A 169 -14.63 -16.42 -5.34
CA PHE A 169 -15.59 -15.33 -5.60
C PHE A 169 -16.11 -15.49 -7.03
N SER A 170 -17.40 -15.76 -7.17
CA SER A 170 -18.04 -16.11 -8.45
C SER A 170 -18.25 -14.92 -9.40
N GLY A 171 -17.79 -13.71 -9.05
CA GLY A 171 -18.01 -12.49 -9.84
C GLY A 171 -19.47 -12.05 -9.94
N LEU A 172 -20.40 -12.74 -9.26
CA LEU A 172 -21.83 -12.46 -9.25
C LEU A 172 -22.22 -11.27 -8.33
N THR A 173 -21.22 -10.60 -7.76
CA THR A 173 -21.37 -9.46 -6.85
C THR A 173 -20.42 -8.36 -7.31
N ASP A 174 -20.84 -7.09 -7.22
CA ASP A 174 -19.98 -5.90 -7.46
C ASP A 174 -18.90 -5.69 -6.38
N TRP A 175 -18.52 -6.76 -5.70
CA TRP A 175 -17.52 -6.76 -4.65
C TRP A 175 -16.14 -6.71 -5.28
N GLU A 176 -15.40 -5.67 -4.95
CA GLU A 176 -14.00 -5.55 -5.34
C GLU A 176 -13.09 -6.08 -4.22
N PRO A 177 -12.41 -7.22 -4.44
CA PRO A 177 -11.50 -7.78 -3.45
C PRO A 177 -10.38 -6.82 -3.06
N ALA A 178 -9.94 -6.92 -1.80
CA ALA A 178 -8.85 -6.12 -1.23
C ALA A 178 -9.01 -4.57 -1.27
N SER A 179 -10.20 -4.07 -1.58
CA SER A 179 -10.59 -2.67 -1.40
C SER A 179 -10.73 -2.30 0.09
N ASN A 180 -11.04 -1.04 0.41
CA ASN A 180 -11.35 -0.66 1.79
C ASN A 180 -12.64 -1.30 2.31
N GLN A 181 -13.57 -1.66 1.43
CA GLN A 181 -14.86 -2.23 1.80
C GLN A 181 -15.35 -3.24 0.75
N MET A 182 -15.59 -4.46 1.17
CA MET A 182 -16.19 -5.51 0.34
C MET A 182 -17.61 -5.79 0.85
N GLY A 183 -18.55 -4.94 0.46
CA GLY A 183 -19.91 -4.93 0.99
C GLY A 183 -19.91 -4.86 2.53
N ASN A 184 -20.76 -5.66 3.17
CA ASN A 184 -20.80 -5.80 4.64
C ASN A 184 -19.83 -6.88 5.16
N PHE A 185 -19.09 -7.56 4.27
CA PHE A 185 -18.26 -8.70 4.64
C PHE A 185 -16.88 -8.30 5.15
N LEU A 186 -16.24 -7.30 4.54
CA LEU A 186 -14.89 -6.88 4.91
C LEU A 186 -14.77 -5.37 4.94
N SER A 187 -14.07 -4.85 5.95
CA SER A 187 -13.64 -3.46 6.01
C SER A 187 -12.16 -3.37 6.36
N ARG A 188 -11.42 -2.52 5.66
CA ARG A 188 -9.98 -2.30 5.82
C ARG A 188 -9.67 -0.82 6.01
N SER A 189 -8.77 -0.54 6.96
CA SER A 189 -8.22 0.79 7.22
C SER A 189 -6.71 0.71 7.44
N SER A 190 -5.94 1.61 6.85
CA SER A 190 -4.49 1.73 7.09
C SER A 190 -4.10 3.18 7.28
N VAL A 191 -3.48 3.47 8.43
CA VAL A 191 -3.02 4.81 8.81
C VAL A 191 -1.57 4.72 9.24
N SER A 192 -0.73 5.63 8.74
CA SER A 192 0.63 5.81 9.19
C SER A 192 0.80 7.18 9.81
N ARG A 193 1.52 7.29 10.92
CA ARG A 193 1.93 8.56 11.50
C ARG A 193 3.44 8.61 11.57
N VAL A 194 4.03 9.59 10.90
CA VAL A 194 5.47 9.78 10.81
C VAL A 194 5.82 11.12 11.46
N ILE A 195 6.73 11.09 12.41
CA ILE A 195 7.26 12.29 13.04
C ILE A 195 8.66 12.53 12.49
N ILE A 196 8.88 13.71 11.93
CA ILE A 196 10.18 14.09 11.36
C ILE A 196 10.73 15.35 12.06
N SER A 197 12.05 15.48 12.08
CA SER A 197 12.75 16.68 12.55
C SER A 197 13.53 17.32 11.41
N GLY A 198 13.38 18.64 11.22
CA GLY A 198 14.07 19.41 10.19
C GLY A 198 13.11 20.21 9.31
N SER A 199 13.27 20.14 8.00
CA SER A 199 12.37 20.72 7.00
C SER A 199 11.85 19.65 6.03
N LEU A 200 10.80 19.96 5.25
CA LEU A 200 10.27 19.02 4.25
C LEU A 200 11.29 18.64 3.16
N ASP A 201 12.32 19.46 2.95
CA ASP A 201 13.40 19.19 2.00
C ASP A 201 14.55 18.37 2.58
N ARG A 202 14.79 18.48 3.90
CA ARG A 202 15.88 17.83 4.61
C ARG A 202 15.43 17.52 6.04
N TYR A 203 15.19 16.24 6.30
CA TYR A 203 14.67 15.79 7.57
C TYR A 203 15.33 14.49 8.05
N THR A 204 15.12 14.21 9.33
CA THR A 204 15.38 12.93 9.96
C THR A 204 14.07 12.38 10.51
N ILE A 205 13.74 11.13 10.19
CA ILE A 205 12.58 10.45 10.75
C ILE A 205 12.89 10.10 12.20
N GLN A 206 12.06 10.57 13.13
CA GLN A 206 12.18 10.32 14.56
C GLN A 206 11.39 9.08 14.96
N SER A 207 10.16 8.97 14.46
CA SER A 207 9.33 7.78 14.62
C SER A 207 8.38 7.62 13.43
N SER A 208 8.02 6.38 13.13
CA SER A 208 6.94 6.03 12.19
C SER A 208 6.13 4.91 12.78
N VAL A 209 4.82 5.09 12.86
CA VAL A 209 3.89 4.06 13.32
C VAL A 209 2.84 3.84 12.25
N THR A 210 2.83 2.65 11.67
CA THR A 210 1.79 2.24 10.73
C THR A 210 0.87 1.22 11.37
N THR A 211 -0.43 1.44 11.28
CA THR A 211 -1.48 0.54 11.73
C THR A 211 -2.36 0.14 10.55
N ASP A 212 -2.45 -1.14 10.25
CA ASP A 212 -3.40 -1.72 9.29
C ASP A 212 -4.40 -2.60 10.07
N LYS A 213 -5.68 -2.48 9.74
CA LYS A 213 -6.76 -3.21 10.39
C LYS A 213 -7.73 -3.72 9.33
N ILE A 214 -7.95 -5.02 9.32
CA ILE A 214 -8.93 -5.71 8.50
C ILE A 214 -9.98 -6.31 9.43
N VAL A 215 -11.24 -5.93 9.26
CA VAL A 215 -12.39 -6.45 9.99
C VAL A 215 -13.20 -7.33 9.04
N ILE A 216 -13.49 -8.55 9.45
CA ILE A 216 -14.22 -9.55 8.66
C ILE A 216 -15.53 -9.90 9.38
N ALA A 217 -16.64 -9.83 8.68
CA ALA A 217 -17.99 -10.12 9.16
C ALA A 217 -18.65 -11.12 8.20
N PRO A 218 -18.46 -12.43 8.40
CA PRO A 218 -18.95 -13.46 7.46
C PRO A 218 -20.48 -13.54 7.37
N HIS A 219 -21.21 -13.03 8.37
CA HIS A 219 -22.66 -12.98 8.37
C HIS A 219 -23.15 -11.54 8.52
N LEU A 220 -24.12 -11.15 7.68
CA LEU A 220 -24.76 -9.83 7.68
C LEU A 220 -25.41 -9.44 9.02
N TYR A 221 -25.88 -10.43 9.78
CA TYR A 221 -26.67 -10.22 11.01
C TYR A 221 -25.95 -10.64 12.29
N ASN A 222 -24.73 -11.17 12.21
CA ASN A 222 -24.00 -11.65 13.38
C ASN A 222 -23.07 -10.55 13.92
N ASN A 223 -23.07 -10.36 15.23
CA ASN A 223 -22.16 -9.45 15.92
C ASN A 223 -20.72 -10.01 16.03
N GLN A 224 -20.51 -11.28 15.70
CA GLN A 224 -19.19 -11.90 15.67
C GLN A 224 -18.40 -11.45 14.44
N LYS A 225 -17.41 -10.59 14.69
CA LYS A 225 -16.47 -10.10 13.68
C LYS A 225 -15.07 -10.61 14.00
N GLY A 226 -14.35 -11.04 12.98
CA GLY A 226 -12.91 -11.29 13.05
C GLY A 226 -12.13 -9.99 12.82
N ILE A 227 -10.97 -9.86 13.44
CA ILE A 227 -10.05 -8.73 13.20
C ILE A 227 -8.65 -9.30 12.95
N VAL A 228 -8.01 -8.81 11.89
CA VAL A 228 -6.58 -8.93 11.67
C VAL A 228 -6.00 -7.53 11.81
N GLY A 229 -5.24 -7.31 12.88
CA GLY A 229 -4.53 -6.06 13.14
C GLY A 229 -3.04 -6.24 12.88
N SER A 230 -2.41 -5.29 12.21
CA SER A 230 -0.97 -5.21 12.04
C SER A 230 -0.49 -3.83 12.45
N ARG A 231 0.58 -3.79 13.24
CA ARG A 231 1.20 -2.55 13.70
C ARG A 231 2.71 -2.64 13.54
N MET A 232 3.29 -1.66 12.87
CA MET A 232 4.73 -1.54 12.67
C MET A 232 5.19 -0.23 13.29
N ASN A 233 6.12 -0.31 14.23
CA ASN A 233 6.74 0.84 14.87
C ASN A 233 8.22 0.91 14.44
N LEU A 234 8.65 2.08 13.99
CA LEU A 234 10.04 2.43 13.75
C LEU A 234 10.36 3.62 14.65
N THR A 235 11.43 3.52 15.44
CA THR A 235 11.85 4.57 16.37
C THR A 235 13.33 4.84 16.18
N LEU A 236 13.71 6.11 16.06
CA LEU A 236 15.11 6.50 16.02
C LEU A 236 15.71 6.40 17.42
N GLU A 237 16.70 5.51 17.57
CA GLU A 237 17.38 5.30 18.84
C GLU A 237 18.61 6.23 19.01
N ALA A 238 19.47 6.26 18.00
CA ALA A 238 20.72 7.02 18.04
C ALA A 238 21.15 7.50 16.65
N VAL A 239 21.95 8.57 16.62
CA VAL A 239 22.63 9.06 15.42
C VAL A 239 24.11 9.22 15.75
N ASN A 240 24.95 8.41 15.11
CA ASN A 240 26.39 8.42 15.31
C ASN A 240 27.09 8.85 14.02
N PRO A 241 28.20 9.62 14.10
CA PRO A 241 29.04 9.88 12.94
C PRO A 241 29.55 8.57 12.34
N SER A 242 29.39 8.39 11.04
CA SER A 242 29.97 7.22 10.35
C SER A 242 31.44 7.45 10.03
N SER A 243 32.27 6.43 10.24
CA SER A 243 33.65 6.38 9.74
C SER A 243 33.73 5.29 8.67
N GLY A 244 34.09 5.66 7.43
CA GLY A 244 34.25 4.73 6.31
C GLY A 244 33.11 4.77 5.29
N SER A 245 33.22 3.93 4.27
CA SER A 245 32.22 3.78 3.22
C SER A 245 31.10 2.82 3.66
N PRO A 246 29.84 3.04 3.26
CA PRO A 246 28.76 2.10 3.52
C PRO A 246 29.06 0.70 2.98
N SER A 247 28.55 -0.33 3.67
CA SER A 247 28.64 -1.72 3.20
C SER A 247 27.92 -1.86 1.86
N SER A 248 28.66 -2.28 0.82
CA SER A 248 28.09 -2.50 -0.51
C SER A 248 27.42 -3.86 -0.62
N VAL A 249 26.36 -3.93 -1.42
CA VAL A 249 25.64 -5.16 -1.75
C VAL A 249 26.51 -6.04 -2.66
N GLN A 250 26.96 -7.19 -2.15
CA GLN A 250 27.96 -8.05 -2.80
C GLN A 250 27.49 -8.68 -4.13
N ASN A 251 26.21 -9.03 -4.24
CA ASN A 251 25.62 -9.65 -5.44
C ASN A 251 24.30 -8.95 -5.78
N PRO A 252 24.35 -7.74 -6.35
CA PRO A 252 23.19 -6.85 -6.38
C PRO A 252 22.15 -7.30 -7.42
N ARG A 253 20.88 -7.20 -7.04
CA ARG A 253 19.73 -7.07 -7.95
C ARG A 253 18.91 -5.85 -7.58
N THR A 254 18.35 -5.18 -8.59
CA THR A 254 17.49 -4.02 -8.41
C THR A 254 16.03 -4.43 -8.35
N VAL A 255 15.31 -3.92 -7.35
CA VAL A 255 13.87 -4.09 -7.15
C VAL A 255 13.24 -2.70 -7.28
N LYS A 256 12.29 -2.53 -8.20
CA LYS A 256 11.81 -1.20 -8.60
C LYS A 256 10.71 -0.63 -7.70
N ASN A 257 9.95 -1.47 -7.02
CA ASN A 257 8.82 -1.02 -6.20
C ASN A 257 8.80 -1.75 -4.84
N LEU A 258 7.95 -1.24 -3.95
CA LEU A 258 7.75 -1.81 -2.62
C LEU A 258 6.59 -2.81 -2.55
N VAL A 259 5.98 -3.15 -3.68
CA VAL A 259 4.83 -4.04 -3.77
C VAL A 259 5.22 -5.47 -3.43
N TYR A 260 4.41 -6.18 -2.62
CA TYR A 260 4.70 -7.54 -2.18
C TYR A 260 4.88 -8.51 -3.36
N GLU A 261 5.88 -9.39 -3.28
CA GLU A 261 6.16 -10.42 -4.28
C GLU A 261 5.68 -11.79 -3.79
N TYR A 262 4.92 -12.49 -4.63
CA TYR A 262 4.52 -13.87 -4.37
C TYR A 262 5.52 -14.86 -4.97
N ASN A 263 5.77 -15.96 -4.26
CA ASN A 263 6.40 -17.12 -4.89
C ASN A 263 5.43 -17.66 -5.95
N ALA A 264 5.87 -17.69 -7.21
CA ALA A 264 5.04 -18.24 -8.27
C ALA A 264 4.83 -19.74 -8.07
N ALA A 265 3.58 -20.21 -8.16
CA ALA A 265 3.28 -21.64 -8.10
C ALA A 265 3.61 -22.35 -9.43
N SER A 266 3.76 -21.59 -10.53
CA SER A 266 4.18 -22.11 -11.84
C SER A 266 5.12 -21.14 -12.58
N GLN A 267 5.85 -21.62 -13.59
CA GLN A 267 6.70 -20.76 -14.43
C GLN A 267 5.89 -19.69 -15.21
N GLN A 268 4.64 -20.00 -15.59
CA GLN A 268 3.73 -19.05 -16.23
C GLN A 268 3.24 -17.97 -15.26
N GLU A 269 2.93 -18.32 -14.02
CA GLU A 269 2.60 -17.35 -12.97
C GLU A 269 3.82 -16.51 -12.58
N GLY A 270 5.03 -17.08 -12.65
CA GLY A 270 6.29 -16.36 -12.46
C GLY A 270 6.50 -15.28 -13.51
N ALA A 271 6.12 -15.55 -14.75
CA ALA A 271 6.13 -14.56 -15.83
C ALA A 271 5.08 -13.46 -15.63
N GLN A 272 3.92 -13.77 -15.03
CA GLN A 272 2.88 -12.78 -14.71
C GLN A 272 3.20 -11.92 -13.47
N ASN A 273 3.76 -12.51 -12.42
CA ASN A 273 4.29 -11.77 -11.26
C ASN A 273 5.44 -10.83 -11.67
N HIS A 274 6.24 -11.22 -12.67
CA HIS A 274 7.21 -10.33 -13.31
C HIS A 274 6.58 -9.37 -14.34
N ASN A 275 5.34 -9.54 -14.80
CA ASN A 275 4.73 -8.62 -15.76
C ASN A 275 4.26 -7.30 -15.11
N ALA A 276 4.16 -7.21 -13.77
CA ALA A 276 4.12 -5.91 -13.10
C ALA A 276 5.36 -5.04 -13.42
N TYR A 277 6.49 -5.67 -13.82
CA TYR A 277 7.68 -4.96 -14.30
C TYR A 277 7.60 -4.49 -15.76
N LYS A 278 6.67 -4.99 -16.60
CA LYS A 278 6.67 -4.65 -18.05
C LYS A 278 6.10 -3.27 -18.38
N GLN A 279 5.24 -2.71 -17.54
CA GLN A 279 4.63 -1.39 -17.82
C GLN A 279 5.65 -0.24 -17.76
N TYR A 280 6.83 -0.48 -17.16
CA TYR A 280 7.93 0.49 -17.04
C TYR A 280 9.05 0.33 -18.10
N GLN A 281 8.90 -0.58 -19.07
CA GLN A 281 9.90 -0.80 -20.13
C GLN A 281 9.53 -0.17 -21.49
N SER A 282 8.39 0.51 -21.62
CA SER A 282 7.96 1.01 -22.93
C SER A 282 8.50 2.39 -23.33
N SER A 283 9.44 2.99 -22.59
CA SER A 283 9.92 4.35 -22.90
C SER A 283 11.43 4.52 -23.06
N GLU A 284 12.24 3.48 -22.89
CA GLU A 284 13.68 3.56 -23.14
C GLU A 284 14.14 2.29 -23.87
N ASP A 285 14.88 2.47 -24.97
CA ASP A 285 15.44 1.46 -25.89
C ASP A 285 14.62 1.08 -27.13
N SER A 286 14.43 2.05 -28.03
CA SER A 286 14.25 1.80 -29.46
C SER A 286 15.61 1.73 -30.16
N SER A 287 16.17 0.53 -30.27
CA SER A 287 17.22 0.24 -31.27
C SER A 287 17.08 -1.16 -31.85
N SER A 288 16.47 -1.19 -33.04
CA SER A 288 16.67 -2.09 -34.19
C SER A 288 17.27 -3.49 -33.96
N SER A 289 16.52 -4.53 -34.35
CA SER A 289 16.93 -5.39 -35.48
C SER A 289 15.81 -6.35 -35.90
N SER A 290 15.55 -6.32 -37.20
CA SER A 290 14.62 -7.10 -38.02
C SER A 290 15.03 -8.56 -38.29
N SER A 291 14.06 -9.33 -38.80
CA SER A 291 14.12 -10.60 -39.57
C SER A 291 13.57 -11.81 -38.80
N SER A 292 12.79 -12.74 -39.38
CA SER A 292 12.09 -12.84 -40.67
C SER A 292 11.15 -14.06 -40.61
N SER A 293 10.00 -13.90 -41.28
CA SER A 293 9.04 -14.89 -41.81
C SER A 293 9.41 -16.39 -41.88
N SER A 294 8.43 -17.27 -41.63
CA SER A 294 7.80 -18.08 -42.70
C SER A 294 6.64 -18.97 -42.21
N SER A 295 5.63 -19.06 -43.06
CA SER A 295 4.36 -19.78 -43.03
C SER A 295 4.42 -21.29 -43.32
N SER A 296 3.45 -22.06 -42.84
CA SER A 296 2.89 -23.21 -43.58
C SER A 296 1.50 -23.64 -43.07
N SER A 297 0.58 -23.78 -44.04
CA SER A 297 -0.77 -24.37 -44.09
C SER A 297 -0.82 -25.85 -43.62
N SER A 298 -1.94 -26.55 -43.37
CA SER A 298 -3.19 -26.70 -44.14
C SER A 298 -4.20 -27.66 -43.45
N SER A 299 -5.52 -27.47 -43.72
CA SER A 299 -6.63 -28.45 -43.99
C SER A 299 -6.93 -29.59 -42.99
N ASP A 300 -8.13 -30.14 -42.78
CA ASP A 300 -9.57 -30.04 -43.14
C ASP A 300 -10.23 -31.06 -42.16
N SER A 301 -11.51 -31.04 -41.77
CA SER A 301 -12.66 -31.47 -42.57
C SER A 301 -13.97 -31.42 -41.76
N SER A 302 -15.05 -31.23 -42.50
CA SER A 302 -16.49 -31.03 -42.25
C SER A 302 -17.33 -32.21 -41.73
N SER A 303 -18.49 -31.92 -41.11
CA SER A 303 -19.86 -32.44 -41.44
C SER A 303 -20.90 -31.87 -40.44
N SER A 304 -21.84 -30.99 -40.87
CA SER A 304 -23.28 -31.25 -41.20
C SER A 304 -24.14 -31.68 -39.99
N ASP A 305 -25.38 -31.25 -39.74
CA ASP A 305 -26.36 -30.44 -40.48
C ASP A 305 -27.50 -30.01 -39.53
N SER A 306 -28.22 -29.00 -39.96
CA SER A 306 -29.29 -28.23 -39.31
C SER A 306 -30.72 -28.76 -39.47
N SER A 307 -31.65 -28.36 -38.59
CA SER A 307 -33.08 -28.10 -38.89
C SER A 307 -33.67 -27.23 -37.75
N SER A 308 -34.02 -25.95 -37.95
CA SER A 308 -35.11 -25.32 -38.72
C SER A 308 -36.49 -25.39 -38.04
N SER A 309 -37.02 -24.23 -37.66
CA SER A 309 -38.39 -23.83 -38.03
C SER A 309 -38.58 -22.32 -37.88
N ALA A 310 -39.21 -21.74 -38.90
CA ALA A 310 -39.42 -20.33 -39.13
C ALA A 310 -40.84 -19.91 -38.74
N SER A 311 -41.06 -18.61 -38.51
CA SER A 311 -42.19 -17.91 -39.13
C SER A 311 -42.01 -16.39 -39.07
N ASN A 312 -42.30 -15.78 -40.23
CA ASN A 312 -42.33 -14.37 -40.57
C ASN A 312 -43.27 -13.53 -39.68
N SER A 313 -42.95 -12.25 -39.49
CA SER A 313 -43.75 -11.17 -40.12
C SER A 313 -43.15 -9.79 -39.91
N THR A 314 -43.44 -8.96 -40.89
CA THR A 314 -42.92 -7.67 -41.28
C THR A 314 -43.45 -6.48 -40.47
N SER A 315 -42.70 -5.37 -40.59
CA SER A 315 -43.15 -3.98 -40.77
C SER A 315 -43.06 -2.99 -39.59
N ALA A 316 -42.16 -2.02 -39.82
CA ALA A 316 -42.42 -0.58 -39.84
C ALA A 316 -42.78 0.17 -38.53
N SER A 317 -41.75 0.91 -38.08
CA SER A 317 -41.72 2.37 -37.90
C SER A 317 -42.51 3.06 -36.77
N LEU A 318 -41.71 3.76 -35.96
CA LEU A 318 -41.90 5.12 -35.42
C LEU A 318 -42.93 5.33 -34.30
N SER A 319 -42.43 5.59 -33.09
CA SER A 319 -42.55 6.88 -32.40
C SER A 319 -42.16 6.73 -30.92
N GLY A 320 -41.37 7.66 -30.39
CA GLY A 320 -40.91 7.62 -29.00
C GLY A 320 -40.17 8.89 -28.61
N SER A 321 -40.88 10.01 -28.63
CA SER A 321 -40.46 11.28 -28.03
C SER A 321 -40.76 11.29 -26.52
N SER A 322 -39.71 11.56 -25.72
CA SER A 322 -39.65 12.43 -24.54
C SER A 322 -40.85 12.54 -23.56
N SER A 323 -40.61 12.18 -22.29
CA SER A 323 -40.93 12.90 -21.03
C SER A 323 -40.71 11.93 -19.86
N SER A 324 -39.88 12.15 -18.83
CA SER A 324 -39.87 13.15 -17.75
C SER A 324 -41.08 13.10 -16.79
N SER A 325 -40.87 12.48 -15.62
CA SER A 325 -41.55 12.75 -14.33
C SER A 325 -40.71 12.08 -13.22
N SER A 326 -40.03 12.77 -12.30
CA SER A 326 -40.46 13.65 -11.20
C SER A 326 -41.23 12.97 -10.07
N SER A 327 -40.51 12.77 -8.97
CA SER A 327 -40.86 13.07 -7.56
C SER A 327 -42.17 12.55 -6.96
N SER A 328 -42.02 11.83 -5.85
CA SER A 328 -42.93 11.92 -4.72
C SER A 328 -42.16 11.74 -3.41
N ASP A 329 -42.06 12.84 -2.66
CA ASP A 329 -41.76 12.90 -1.24
C ASP A 329 -42.85 12.21 -0.40
N SER A 330 -42.46 11.62 0.72
CA SER A 330 -43.34 11.47 1.88
C SER A 330 -42.54 11.59 3.18
N SER A 331 -42.71 12.74 3.80
CA SER A 331 -42.34 13.07 5.18
C SER A 331 -43.29 12.40 6.18
N SER A 332 -42.75 11.89 7.29
CA SER A 332 -43.48 11.74 8.54
C SER A 332 -42.62 12.19 9.72
N SER A 333 -43.26 12.97 10.58
CA SER A 333 -42.72 13.84 11.61
C SER A 333 -42.55 13.16 12.98
N ASP A 334 -41.67 13.78 13.76
CA ASP A 334 -41.35 13.55 15.17
C ASP A 334 -42.53 13.34 16.13
N SER A 335 -42.25 12.59 17.19
CA SER A 335 -42.72 12.93 18.54
C SER A 335 -41.73 12.47 19.60
N SER A 336 -41.23 13.46 20.33
CA SER A 336 -40.49 13.34 21.58
C SER A 336 -41.44 13.19 22.77
N SER A 337 -41.14 12.30 23.72
CA SER A 337 -41.43 12.54 25.13
C SER A 337 -40.53 11.71 26.05
N SER A 338 -40.19 12.37 27.15
CA SER A 338 -39.27 12.08 28.24
C SER A 338 -39.70 11.00 29.23
N ALA A 339 -38.72 10.24 29.73
CA ALA A 339 -38.47 9.92 31.15
C ALA A 339 -37.09 9.25 31.29
#